data_AF-A0A2D0QLS8-F1
#
_entry.id   AF-A0A2D0QLS8-F1
#
_cell.length_a   1.000
_cell.length_b   1.000
_cell.length_c   1.000
_cell.angle_alpha   90.00
_cell.angle_beta   90.00
_cell.angle_gamma   90.00
#
_symmetry.space_group_name_H-M   'P 1'
#
loop_
_entity.id
_entity.type
_entity.pdbx_description
1 polymer ?
#
loop_
_entity_poly.entity_id
_entity_poly.type
_entity_poly.pdbx_seq_one_letter_code
_entity_poly.pdbx_strand_id
1 'polypeptide(L)'
;MSGAPETFDVHPDTQGILSVKQKLKEKACKDNVLLSNLDISERMFRHNPLDEAMTLQVKSECQCLKIGKVGGVIYTVSAEDGKTRIDCCVYCDGDAVVDADVKSIYFSVHSCQNQMRSCFTEAKDVVGSKHQALKITCNRFSITFTIRGVPDEIKTIETKCQFKLRYITAEGLLERKCWMQKEKTNRHLIACLDFLIEKYLNTSEYPESNCRFILQGNKEMAEILSESPCTQQYIVICDEYSKVSIYPPKLKL
;
A
#
# COMPACT_ATOMS: atom_id res chain seq x y z
N MET A 1 -5.69 -30.41 -10.82
CA MET A 1 -5.59 -30.35 -12.29
C MET A 1 -4.82 -29.08 -12.61
N SER A 2 -3.61 -29.22 -13.15
CA SER A 2 -2.75 -28.10 -13.52
C SER A 2 -3.25 -27.51 -14.85
N GLY A 3 -4.11 -26.49 -14.79
CA GLY A 3 -4.58 -25.75 -15.94
C GLY A 3 -3.57 -24.67 -16.32
N ALA A 4 -3.17 -24.63 -17.59
CA ALA A 4 -2.36 -23.53 -18.09
C ALA A 4 -3.03 -22.17 -17.80
N PRO A 5 -2.26 -21.11 -17.50
CA PRO A 5 -2.81 -19.77 -17.27
C PRO A 5 -3.73 -19.34 -18.42
N GLU A 6 -4.96 -18.93 -18.09
CA GLU A 6 -5.86 -18.36 -19.09
C GLU A 6 -5.40 -16.92 -19.40
N THR A 7 -5.14 -16.63 -20.67
CA THR A 7 -4.72 -15.30 -21.13
C THR A 7 -5.86 -14.63 -21.89
N PHE A 8 -6.13 -13.38 -21.55
CA PHE A 8 -7.15 -12.55 -22.18
C PHE A 8 -6.49 -11.30 -22.76
N ASP A 9 -6.66 -11.12 -24.07
CA ASP A 9 -6.30 -9.88 -24.76
C ASP A 9 -7.44 -8.88 -24.58
N VAL A 10 -7.31 -8.01 -23.58
CA VAL A 10 -8.29 -6.97 -23.26
C VAL A 10 -7.59 -5.68 -22.92
N HIS A 11 -8.23 -4.55 -23.25
CA HIS A 11 -7.83 -3.27 -22.68
C HIS A 11 -7.97 -3.34 -21.16
N PRO A 12 -6.95 -2.97 -20.37
CA PRO A 12 -7.02 -3.03 -18.91
C PRO A 12 -7.80 -1.85 -18.32
N ASP A 13 -8.90 -1.48 -18.97
CA ASP A 13 -9.86 -0.50 -18.48
C ASP A 13 -11.01 -1.21 -17.74
N THR A 14 -11.96 -0.42 -17.26
CA THR A 14 -13.13 -0.95 -16.55
C THR A 14 -13.91 -1.95 -17.41
N GLN A 15 -14.09 -1.71 -18.71
CA GLN A 15 -14.89 -2.59 -19.57
C GLN A 15 -14.18 -3.92 -19.83
N GLY A 16 -12.88 -3.89 -20.14
CA GLY A 16 -12.10 -5.09 -20.40
C GLY A 16 -12.00 -5.99 -19.18
N ILE A 17 -11.72 -5.43 -17.99
CA ILE A 17 -11.65 -6.22 -16.74
C ILE A 17 -13.01 -6.82 -16.39
N LEU A 18 -14.10 -6.05 -16.51
CA LEU A 18 -15.45 -6.55 -16.25
C LEU A 18 -15.89 -7.62 -17.26
N SER A 19 -15.46 -7.52 -18.53
CA SER A 19 -15.76 -8.54 -19.54
C SER A 19 -15.09 -9.88 -19.20
N VAL A 20 -13.86 -9.87 -18.70
CA VAL A 20 -13.17 -11.09 -18.25
C VAL A 20 -13.85 -11.68 -17.01
N LYS A 21 -14.26 -10.83 -16.06
CA LYS A 21 -15.04 -11.27 -14.90
C LYS A 21 -16.35 -11.93 -15.32
N GLN A 22 -17.05 -11.38 -16.31
CA GLN A 22 -18.27 -11.98 -16.84
C GLN A 22 -18.00 -13.34 -17.49
N LYS A 23 -16.99 -13.44 -18.35
CA LYS A 23 -16.58 -14.72 -18.99
C LYS A 23 -16.24 -15.79 -17.95
N LEU A 24 -15.56 -15.43 -16.86
CA LEU A 24 -15.26 -16.37 -15.77
C LEU A 24 -16.52 -16.83 -15.04
N LYS A 25 -17.49 -15.94 -14.82
CA LYS A 25 -18.79 -16.30 -14.24
C LYS A 25 -19.61 -17.20 -15.15
N GLU A 26 -19.61 -16.95 -16.46
CA GLU A 26 -20.27 -17.80 -17.46
C GLU A 26 -19.64 -19.20 -17.50
N LYS A 27 -18.33 -19.32 -17.25
CA LYS A 27 -17.62 -20.59 -17.04
C LYS A 27 -17.83 -21.22 -15.65
N ALA A 28 -18.75 -20.69 -14.84
CA ALA A 28 -19.02 -21.13 -13.47
C ALA A 28 -17.79 -21.13 -12.53
N CYS A 29 -16.86 -20.18 -12.71
CA CYS A 29 -15.75 -19.98 -11.77
C CYS A 29 -16.28 -19.61 -10.37
N LYS A 30 -15.89 -20.41 -9.36
CA LYS A 30 -16.28 -20.22 -7.95
C LYS A 30 -15.15 -19.64 -7.08
N ASP A 31 -14.04 -19.25 -7.69
CA ASP A 31 -12.91 -18.67 -6.96
C ASP A 31 -13.23 -17.22 -6.57
N ASN A 32 -13.72 -17.04 -5.35
CA ASN A 32 -14.08 -15.74 -4.80
C ASN A 32 -12.88 -14.79 -4.66
N VAL A 33 -11.69 -15.33 -4.42
CA VAL A 33 -10.47 -14.53 -4.28
C VAL A 33 -10.09 -13.96 -5.64
N LEU A 34 -10.10 -14.81 -6.67
CA LEU A 34 -9.83 -14.39 -8.04
C LEU A 34 -10.84 -13.34 -8.54
N LEU A 35 -12.14 -13.55 -8.27
CA LEU A 35 -13.19 -12.60 -8.62
C LEU A 35 -13.03 -11.27 -7.86
N SER A 36 -12.61 -11.31 -6.60
CA SER A 36 -12.31 -10.12 -5.81
C SER A 36 -11.09 -9.37 -6.33
N ASN A 37 -10.05 -10.09 -6.75
CA ASN A 37 -8.86 -9.49 -7.36
C ASN A 37 -9.19 -8.77 -8.68
N LEU A 38 -10.18 -9.25 -9.44
CA LEU A 38 -10.69 -8.54 -10.63
C LEU A 38 -11.39 -7.23 -10.25
N ASP A 39 -12.20 -7.23 -9.19
CA ASP A 39 -12.84 -6.01 -8.68
C ASP A 39 -11.83 -4.99 -8.13
N ILE A 40 -10.73 -5.46 -7.58
CA ILE A 40 -9.66 -4.60 -7.10
C ILE A 40 -8.88 -4.01 -8.26
N SER A 41 -8.53 -4.84 -9.24
CA SER A 41 -7.86 -4.41 -10.47
C SER A 41 -8.70 -3.36 -11.20
N GLU A 42 -10.00 -3.59 -11.35
CA GLU A 42 -10.92 -2.63 -11.97
C GLU A 42 -10.87 -1.28 -11.24
N ARG A 43 -11.01 -1.26 -9.91
CA ARG A 43 -10.97 -0.02 -9.13
C ARG A 43 -9.63 0.71 -9.24
N MET A 44 -8.54 -0.02 -9.35
CA MET A 44 -7.19 0.56 -9.51
C MET A 44 -7.02 1.25 -10.86
N PHE A 45 -7.43 0.58 -11.94
CA PHE A 45 -7.21 1.06 -13.31
C PHE A 45 -8.34 1.94 -13.85
N ARG A 46 -9.50 2.01 -13.18
CA ARG A 46 -10.61 2.88 -13.55
C ARG A 46 -10.20 4.35 -13.76
N HIS A 47 -9.34 4.87 -12.88
CA HIS A 47 -8.93 6.27 -12.91
C HIS A 47 -7.53 6.48 -13.48
N ASN A 48 -6.77 5.39 -13.67
CA ASN A 48 -5.43 5.40 -14.23
C ASN A 48 -5.29 4.21 -15.19
N PRO A 49 -6.01 4.22 -16.33
CA PRO A 49 -5.92 3.11 -17.28
C PRO A 49 -4.48 3.00 -17.79
N LEU A 50 -4.00 1.77 -17.94
CA LEU A 50 -2.73 1.51 -18.59
C LEU A 50 -2.89 1.64 -20.11
N ASP A 51 -1.77 1.79 -20.82
CA ASP A 51 -1.75 1.87 -22.29
C ASP A 51 -2.49 0.69 -22.95
N GLU A 52 -2.96 0.93 -24.18
CA GLU A 52 -3.82 0.02 -24.94
C GLU A 52 -3.23 -1.37 -25.21
N ALA A 53 -1.91 -1.54 -25.18
CA ALA A 53 -1.20 -2.76 -25.59
C ALA A 53 -0.83 -3.71 -24.43
N MET A 54 -1.72 -3.88 -23.45
CA MET A 54 -1.47 -4.71 -22.25
C MET A 54 -2.30 -6.01 -22.27
N THR A 55 -1.76 -7.07 -21.65
CA THR A 55 -2.41 -8.38 -21.52
C THR A 55 -2.90 -8.60 -20.09
N LEU A 56 -4.08 -9.24 -19.93
CA LEU A 56 -4.58 -9.72 -18.64
C LEU A 56 -4.43 -11.25 -18.58
N GLN A 57 -3.54 -11.74 -17.73
CA GLN A 57 -3.37 -13.17 -17.47
C GLN A 57 -4.02 -13.54 -16.14
N VAL A 58 -4.88 -14.56 -16.17
CA VAL A 58 -5.63 -15.07 -15.03
C VAL A 58 -5.05 -16.42 -14.64
N LYS A 59 -4.41 -16.47 -13.47
CA LYS A 59 -3.84 -17.68 -12.88
C LYS A 59 -4.73 -18.15 -11.74
N SER A 60 -5.72 -18.98 -12.05
CA SER A 60 -6.67 -19.52 -11.08
C SER A 60 -5.99 -20.28 -9.93
N GLU A 61 -4.98 -21.09 -10.23
CA GLU A 61 -4.24 -21.87 -9.22
C GLU A 61 -3.50 -20.99 -8.20
N CYS A 62 -3.04 -19.83 -8.63
CA CYS A 62 -2.33 -18.86 -7.79
C CYS A 62 -3.23 -17.71 -7.34
N GLN A 63 -4.53 -17.77 -7.65
CA GLN A 63 -5.52 -16.71 -7.41
C GLN A 63 -5.02 -15.32 -7.82
N CYS A 64 -4.30 -15.27 -8.94
CA CYS A 64 -3.44 -14.16 -9.31
C CYS A 64 -3.84 -13.60 -10.68
N LEU A 65 -3.78 -12.28 -10.81
CA LEU A 65 -3.99 -11.56 -12.06
C LEU A 65 -2.71 -10.84 -12.42
N LYS A 66 -2.26 -10.95 -13.67
CA LYS A 66 -1.17 -10.14 -14.20
C LYS A 66 -1.70 -9.22 -15.28
N ILE A 67 -1.45 -7.92 -15.14
CA ILE A 67 -1.88 -6.88 -16.05
C ILE A 67 -0.64 -6.14 -16.52
N GLY A 68 -0.33 -6.22 -17.80
CA GLY A 68 0.88 -5.58 -18.30
C GLY A 68 1.38 -6.11 -19.64
N LYS A 69 2.57 -5.63 -20.00
CA LYS A 69 3.29 -6.06 -21.20
C LYS A 69 4.57 -6.77 -20.77
N VAL A 70 4.82 -7.93 -21.37
CA VAL A 70 6.06 -8.69 -21.15
C VAL A 70 7.26 -7.80 -21.49
N GLY A 71 8.23 -7.73 -20.58
CA GLY A 71 9.41 -6.88 -20.74
C GLY A 71 9.15 -5.37 -20.59
N GLY A 72 7.97 -4.96 -20.12
CA GLY A 72 7.63 -3.57 -19.80
C GLY A 72 7.19 -3.42 -18.34
N VAL A 73 5.96 -2.95 -18.11
CA VAL A 73 5.38 -2.85 -16.77
C VAL A 73 4.37 -3.96 -16.57
N ILE A 74 4.48 -4.66 -15.44
CA ILE A 74 3.58 -5.76 -15.06
C ILE A 74 3.08 -5.53 -13.64
N TYR A 75 1.78 -5.31 -13.50
CA TYR A 75 1.09 -5.35 -12.22
C TYR A 75 0.59 -6.75 -11.95
N THR A 76 0.84 -7.24 -10.75
CA THR A 76 0.38 -8.54 -10.26
C THR A 76 -0.54 -8.28 -9.08
N VAL A 77 -1.79 -8.71 -9.18
CA VAL A 77 -2.77 -8.65 -8.09
C VAL A 77 -3.01 -10.07 -7.60
N SER A 78 -2.67 -10.34 -6.34
CA SER A 78 -2.75 -11.65 -5.71
C SER A 78 -3.36 -11.54 -4.32
N ALA A 79 -3.52 -12.67 -3.64
CA ALA A 79 -3.88 -12.71 -2.23
C ALA A 79 -2.80 -13.41 -1.41
N GLU A 80 -2.34 -12.76 -0.34
CA GLU A 80 -1.40 -13.27 0.64
C GLU A 80 -2.04 -13.16 2.02
N ASP A 81 -2.11 -14.26 2.78
CA ASP A 81 -2.82 -14.34 4.07
C ASP A 81 -4.26 -13.80 4.05
N GLY A 82 -4.99 -14.07 2.96
CA GLY A 82 -6.36 -13.60 2.74
C GLY A 82 -6.48 -12.11 2.45
N LYS A 83 -5.38 -11.42 2.14
CA LYS A 83 -5.32 -9.99 1.86
C LYS A 83 -4.81 -9.75 0.46
N THR A 84 -5.37 -8.76 -0.22
CA THR A 84 -4.90 -8.41 -1.54
C THR A 84 -3.50 -7.80 -1.49
N ARG A 85 -2.59 -8.35 -2.28
CA ARG A 85 -1.25 -7.85 -2.54
C ARG A 85 -1.18 -7.34 -3.98
N ILE A 86 -0.47 -6.23 -4.17
CA ILE A 86 -0.23 -5.62 -5.47
C ILE A 86 1.28 -5.51 -5.65
N ASP A 87 1.84 -6.23 -6.61
CA ASP A 87 3.25 -6.13 -6.96
C ASP A 87 3.40 -5.58 -8.38
N CYS A 88 4.07 -4.45 -8.52
CA CYS A 88 4.43 -3.85 -9.79
C CYS A 88 5.89 -4.19 -10.13
N CYS A 89 6.14 -4.71 -11.33
CA CYS A 89 7.47 -4.92 -11.86
C CYS A 89 7.66 -4.03 -13.09
N VAL A 90 8.70 -3.20 -13.07
CA VAL A 90 9.08 -2.29 -14.16
C VAL A 90 10.44 -2.77 -14.68
N TYR A 91 10.46 -3.23 -15.92
CA TYR A 91 11.70 -3.56 -16.61
C TYR A 91 12.35 -2.29 -17.16
N CYS A 92 13.56 -2.01 -16.71
CA CYS A 92 14.38 -0.88 -17.15
C CYS A 92 15.20 -1.28 -18.36
N ASP A 93 15.43 -0.33 -19.27
CA ASP A 93 16.30 -0.53 -20.42
C ASP A 93 17.74 -0.13 -20.04
N GLY A 94 18.65 -1.11 -20.02
CA GLY A 94 20.07 -0.92 -19.68
C GLY A 94 20.56 -1.88 -18.59
N ASP A 95 21.76 -1.58 -18.07
CA ASP A 95 22.47 -2.42 -17.08
C ASP A 95 22.31 -1.93 -15.63
N ALA A 96 21.60 -0.80 -15.43
CA ALA A 96 21.26 -0.27 -14.12
C ALA A 96 19.94 0.50 -14.18
N VAL A 97 19.24 0.56 -13.05
CA VAL A 97 18.08 1.42 -12.84
C VAL A 97 18.59 2.87 -12.79
N VAL A 98 18.01 3.74 -13.62
CA VAL A 98 18.34 5.17 -13.69
C VAL A 98 17.15 6.05 -13.35
N ASP A 99 17.42 7.33 -13.06
CA ASP A 99 16.41 8.28 -12.59
C ASP A 99 15.21 8.42 -13.54
N ALA A 100 15.45 8.27 -14.83
CA ALA A 100 14.43 8.32 -15.88
C ALA A 100 13.45 7.12 -15.87
N ASP A 101 13.85 5.99 -15.29
CA ASP A 101 13.00 4.80 -15.16
C ASP A 101 11.94 5.00 -14.07
N VAL A 102 12.22 5.82 -13.06
CA VAL A 102 11.31 6.07 -11.95
C VAL A 102 10.32 7.17 -12.33
N LYS A 103 9.12 6.77 -12.71
CA LYS A 103 8.00 7.67 -13.08
C LYS A 103 6.89 7.59 -12.04
N SER A 104 6.31 8.75 -11.71
CA SER A 104 5.21 8.88 -10.73
C SER A 104 3.97 8.05 -11.10
N ILE A 105 3.72 7.85 -12.40
CA ILE A 105 2.58 7.08 -12.90
C ILE A 105 2.56 5.63 -12.38
N TYR A 106 3.72 5.02 -12.12
CA TYR A 106 3.81 3.65 -11.60
C TYR A 106 3.37 3.51 -10.14
N PHE A 107 3.22 4.64 -9.46
CA PHE A 107 2.77 4.72 -8.08
C PHE A 107 1.29 5.13 -7.98
N SER A 108 0.62 5.44 -9.10
CA SER A 108 -0.75 5.98 -9.10
C SER A 108 -1.81 5.04 -8.51
N VAL A 109 -1.53 3.73 -8.50
CA VAL A 109 -2.45 2.68 -8.06
C VAL A 109 -2.39 2.39 -6.56
N HIS A 110 -1.56 3.09 -5.80
CA HIS A 110 -1.39 2.86 -4.35
C HIS A 110 -1.51 4.14 -3.53
N SER A 111 -1.96 3.99 -2.28
CA SER A 111 -1.95 5.05 -1.29
C SER A 111 -0.75 4.86 -0.37
N CYS A 112 0.21 5.79 -0.42
CA CYS A 112 1.44 5.68 0.34
C CYS A 112 1.17 5.75 1.85
N GLN A 113 1.74 4.81 2.62
CA GLN A 113 1.66 4.81 4.08
C GLN A 113 2.56 5.88 4.73
N ASN A 114 3.49 6.47 3.97
CA ASN A 114 4.32 7.59 4.39
C ASN A 114 3.86 8.88 3.68
N GLN A 115 3.21 9.78 4.43
CA GLN A 115 2.76 11.08 3.94
C GLN A 115 3.85 12.17 4.01
N MET A 116 4.96 11.89 4.69
CA MET A 116 6.10 12.80 4.77
C MET A 116 7.02 12.66 3.56
N ARG A 117 7.26 11.41 3.13
CA ARG A 117 8.08 11.08 1.96
C ARG A 117 7.42 9.96 1.18
N SER A 118 6.95 10.30 -0.02
CA SER A 118 6.24 9.35 -0.87
C SER A 118 7.17 8.24 -1.37
N CYS A 119 6.62 7.06 -1.70
CA CYS A 119 7.38 5.99 -2.35
C CYS A 119 8.11 6.46 -3.62
N PHE A 120 7.50 7.39 -4.37
CA PHE A 120 8.13 7.98 -5.55
C PHE A 120 9.37 8.81 -5.19
N THR A 121 9.26 9.68 -4.20
CA THR A 121 10.39 10.48 -3.70
C THR A 121 11.51 9.57 -3.18
N GLU A 122 11.15 8.57 -2.38
CA GLU A 122 12.07 7.58 -1.82
C GLU A 122 12.80 6.80 -2.93
N ALA A 123 12.10 6.46 -4.02
CA ALA A 123 12.69 5.82 -5.18
C ALA A 123 13.73 6.71 -5.87
N LYS A 124 13.36 7.96 -6.19
CA LYS A 124 14.22 8.92 -6.89
C LYS A 124 15.51 9.18 -6.11
N ASP A 125 15.42 9.30 -4.80
CA ASP A 125 16.57 9.59 -3.94
C ASP A 125 17.58 8.42 -3.89
N VAL A 126 17.12 7.17 -4.05
CA VAL A 126 18.00 5.99 -4.01
C VAL A 126 18.61 5.66 -5.37
N VAL A 127 17.91 5.95 -6.45
CA VAL A 127 18.39 5.68 -7.82
C VAL A 127 19.60 6.53 -8.23
N GLY A 128 19.98 7.54 -7.43
CA GLY A 128 21.29 8.21 -7.57
C GLY A 128 22.50 7.27 -7.44
N SER A 129 22.31 6.05 -6.92
CA SER A 129 23.30 4.98 -6.85
C SER A 129 23.00 3.92 -7.91
N LYS A 130 24.00 3.51 -8.71
CA LYS A 130 23.85 2.54 -9.81
C LYS A 130 23.46 1.14 -9.29
N HIS A 131 22.16 0.88 -9.15
CA HIS A 131 21.62 -0.41 -8.71
C HIS A 131 21.05 -1.20 -9.89
N GLN A 132 21.24 -2.53 -9.90
CA GLN A 132 20.62 -3.41 -10.91
C GLN A 132 19.12 -3.61 -10.67
N ALA A 133 18.69 -3.57 -9.40
CA ALA A 133 17.29 -3.59 -9.03
C ALA A 133 17.00 -2.78 -7.77
N LEU A 134 15.82 -2.17 -7.73
CA LEU A 134 15.28 -1.42 -6.61
C LEU A 134 13.86 -1.92 -6.31
N LYS A 135 13.65 -2.46 -5.11
CA LYS A 135 12.34 -2.86 -4.59
C LYS A 135 11.89 -1.91 -3.50
N ILE A 136 10.69 -1.37 -3.63
CA ILE A 136 10.01 -0.61 -2.59
C ILE A 136 8.79 -1.40 -2.13
N THR A 137 8.63 -1.54 -0.83
CA THR A 137 7.46 -2.14 -0.18
C THR A 137 6.75 -1.08 0.64
N CYS A 138 5.46 -0.92 0.40
CA CYS A 138 4.60 0.05 1.05
C CYS A 138 3.24 -0.58 1.32
N ASN A 139 3.01 -0.98 2.57
CA ASN A 139 1.79 -1.69 2.96
C ASN A 139 1.55 -2.94 2.06
N ARG A 140 0.40 -3.03 1.40
CA ARG A 140 0.04 -4.11 0.46
C ARG A 140 0.59 -3.95 -0.95
N PHE A 141 1.33 -2.86 -1.19
CA PHE A 141 1.91 -2.55 -2.49
C PHE A 141 3.42 -2.80 -2.49
N SER A 142 3.93 -3.40 -3.55
CA SER A 142 5.35 -3.38 -3.89
C SER A 142 5.54 -2.84 -5.29
N ILE A 143 6.66 -2.15 -5.50
CA ILE A 143 7.17 -1.88 -6.84
C ILE A 143 8.63 -2.30 -6.92
N THR A 144 8.98 -2.97 -8.00
CA THR A 144 10.36 -3.38 -8.30
C THR A 144 10.75 -2.82 -9.65
N PHE A 145 11.78 -1.99 -9.68
CA PHE A 145 12.50 -1.59 -10.88
C PHE A 145 13.66 -2.57 -11.07
N THR A 146 13.81 -3.14 -12.26
CA THR A 146 14.84 -4.16 -12.50
C THR A 146 15.30 -4.13 -13.94
N ILE A 147 16.59 -4.41 -14.16
CA ILE A 147 17.13 -4.70 -15.49
C ILE A 147 16.55 -6.01 -16.05
N ARG A 148 16.77 -6.25 -17.34
CA ARG A 148 16.43 -7.54 -17.96
C ARG A 148 17.46 -8.60 -17.56
N GLY A 149 17.01 -9.65 -16.89
CA GLY A 149 17.87 -10.72 -16.38
C GLY A 149 17.61 -10.99 -14.91
N VAL A 150 18.51 -11.74 -14.28
CA VAL A 150 18.49 -11.96 -12.82
C VAL A 150 19.45 -10.93 -12.22
N PRO A 151 18.96 -9.95 -11.44
CA PRO A 151 19.84 -9.00 -10.76
C PRO A 151 20.65 -9.72 -9.67
N ASP A 152 21.93 -9.39 -9.58
CA ASP A 152 22.83 -9.87 -8.53
C ASP A 152 22.53 -9.18 -7.19
N GLU A 153 22.14 -7.90 -7.24
CA GLU A 153 21.80 -7.10 -6.06
C GLU A 153 20.43 -6.43 -6.21
N ILE A 154 19.60 -6.54 -5.17
CA ILE A 154 18.31 -5.85 -5.07
C ILE A 154 18.34 -4.92 -3.87
N LYS A 155 18.37 -3.62 -4.12
CA LYS A 155 18.19 -2.62 -3.07
C LYS A 155 16.73 -2.65 -2.63
N THR A 156 16.47 -2.97 -1.36
CA THR A 156 15.10 -3.01 -0.82
C THR A 156 14.85 -1.86 0.14
N ILE A 157 13.71 -1.20 0.00
CA ILE A 157 13.22 -0.13 0.86
C ILE A 157 11.84 -0.52 1.39
N GLU A 158 11.65 -0.47 2.70
CA GLU A 158 10.35 -0.62 3.33
C GLU A 158 9.93 0.72 3.93
N THR A 159 8.78 1.24 3.50
CA THR A 159 8.33 2.56 3.94
C THR A 159 7.76 2.51 5.35
N LYS A 160 8.01 3.57 6.13
CA LYS A 160 7.42 3.73 7.48
C LYS A 160 5.98 4.22 7.37
N CYS A 161 5.11 3.81 8.29
CA CYS A 161 3.75 4.33 8.38
C CYS A 161 3.75 5.69 9.10
N GLN A 162 3.66 6.80 8.37
CA GLN A 162 3.72 8.15 8.93
C GLN A 162 2.62 9.02 8.34
N PHE A 163 1.80 9.61 9.20
CA PHE A 163 0.69 10.49 8.84
C PHE A 163 1.01 11.92 9.23
N LYS A 164 0.70 12.85 8.33
CA LYS A 164 0.84 14.28 8.55
C LYS A 164 -0.56 14.88 8.71
N LEU A 165 -0.85 15.41 9.90
CA LEU A 165 -2.11 16.09 10.19
C LEU A 165 -1.84 17.55 10.52
N ARG A 166 -2.57 18.48 9.90
CA ARG A 166 -2.48 19.91 10.21
C ARG A 166 -2.74 20.18 11.69
N TYR A 167 -3.83 19.61 12.19
CA TYR A 167 -4.19 19.57 13.60
C TYR A 167 -4.60 18.14 13.94
N ILE A 168 -4.26 17.70 15.16
CA ILE A 168 -4.66 16.36 15.60
C ILE A 168 -6.03 16.50 16.26
N THR A 169 -7.06 16.21 15.47
CA THR A 169 -8.47 16.26 15.89
C THR A 169 -9.11 14.88 15.79
N ALA A 170 -10.28 14.71 16.40
CA ALA A 170 -11.04 13.47 16.29
C ALA A 170 -11.36 13.12 14.83
N GLU A 171 -11.72 14.10 14.00
CA GLU A 171 -11.99 13.93 12.58
C GLU A 171 -10.75 13.47 11.82
N GLY A 172 -9.61 14.14 12.02
CA GLY A 172 -8.34 13.76 11.39
C GLY A 172 -7.92 12.34 11.76
N LEU A 173 -8.09 11.95 13.03
CA LEU A 173 -7.83 10.60 13.51
C LEU A 173 -8.81 9.57 12.93
N LEU A 174 -10.10 9.90 12.82
CA LEU A 174 -11.12 9.05 12.19
C LEU A 174 -10.81 8.81 10.71
N GLU A 175 -10.39 9.82 9.96
CA GLU A 175 -9.93 9.63 8.59
C GLU A 175 -8.74 8.67 8.50
N ARG A 176 -7.76 8.80 9.41
CA ARG A 176 -6.61 7.88 9.46
C ARG A 176 -7.03 6.47 9.86
N LYS A 177 -8.02 6.32 10.75
CA LYS A 177 -8.61 5.02 11.10
C LYS A 177 -9.27 4.37 9.89
N CYS A 178 -10.10 5.09 9.15
CA CYS A 178 -10.74 4.59 7.93
C CYS A 178 -9.70 4.16 6.89
N TRP A 179 -8.64 4.96 6.69
CA TRP A 179 -7.53 4.58 5.83
C TRP A 179 -6.83 3.32 6.32
N MET A 180 -6.51 3.24 7.61
CA MET A 180 -5.81 2.10 8.22
C MET A 180 -6.64 0.82 8.16
N GLN A 181 -7.97 0.89 8.32
CA GLN A 181 -8.87 -0.25 8.16
C GLN A 181 -8.93 -0.76 6.72
N LYS A 182 -8.78 0.15 5.73
CA LYS A 182 -8.77 -0.20 4.31
C LYS A 182 -7.44 -0.80 3.88
N GLU A 183 -6.34 -0.27 4.41
CA GLU A 183 -4.99 -0.56 3.92
C GLU A 183 -4.26 -1.57 4.81
N LYS A 184 -4.40 -1.50 6.14
CA LYS A 184 -3.71 -2.37 7.10
C LYS A 184 -4.68 -3.37 7.74
N THR A 185 -4.12 -4.49 8.17
CA THR A 185 -4.86 -5.53 8.89
C THR A 185 -4.54 -5.61 10.36
N ASN A 186 -3.59 -4.80 10.83
CA ASN A 186 -3.18 -4.82 12.22
C ASN A 186 -4.22 -4.13 13.09
N ARG A 187 -4.96 -4.94 13.84
CA ARG A 187 -6.01 -4.49 14.77
C ARG A 187 -5.44 -3.69 15.96
N HIS A 188 -4.17 -3.88 16.32
CA HIS A 188 -3.57 -3.19 17.47
C HIS A 188 -3.31 -1.71 17.17
N LEU A 189 -2.84 -1.38 15.96
CA LEU A 189 -2.69 0.02 15.55
C LEU A 189 -4.05 0.72 15.43
N ILE A 190 -5.07 0.01 14.94
CA ILE A 190 -6.45 0.51 14.89
C ILE A 190 -6.98 0.76 16.31
N ALA A 191 -6.74 -0.15 17.26
CA ALA A 191 -7.11 0.04 18.66
C ALA A 191 -6.39 1.25 19.30
N CYS A 192 -5.14 1.53 18.92
CA CYS A 192 -4.45 2.75 19.35
C CYS A 192 -5.16 4.01 18.83
N LEU A 193 -5.63 4.01 17.58
CA LEU A 193 -6.42 5.11 17.03
C LEU A 193 -7.76 5.25 17.75
N ASP A 194 -8.44 4.14 18.03
CA ASP A 194 -9.71 4.13 18.77
C ASP A 194 -9.57 4.79 20.14
N PHE A 195 -8.52 4.44 20.88
CA PHE A 195 -8.19 5.05 22.16
C PHE A 195 -7.97 6.57 22.03
N LEU A 196 -7.20 7.01 21.04
CA LEU A 196 -6.96 8.44 20.82
C LEU A 196 -8.26 9.18 20.47
N ILE A 197 -9.07 8.64 19.56
CA ILE A 197 -10.36 9.23 19.17
C ILE A 197 -11.27 9.37 20.39
N GLU A 198 -11.40 8.33 21.21
CA GLU A 198 -12.21 8.37 22.44
C GLU A 198 -11.70 9.46 23.40
N LYS A 199 -10.38 9.61 23.57
CA LYS A 199 -9.81 10.64 24.43
C LYS A 199 -10.09 12.06 23.92
N TYR A 200 -9.97 12.29 22.62
CA TYR A 200 -10.26 13.60 22.02
C TYR A 200 -11.76 13.93 22.05
N LEU A 201 -12.65 12.95 21.95
CA LEU A 201 -14.10 13.16 22.04
C LEU A 201 -14.58 13.44 23.47
N ASN A 202 -13.93 12.84 24.48
CA ASN A 202 -14.42 12.86 25.86
C ASN A 202 -13.64 13.80 26.80
N THR A 203 -12.58 14.47 26.35
CA THR A 203 -11.74 15.31 27.22
C THR A 203 -11.46 16.65 26.55
N SER A 204 -11.98 17.75 27.11
CA SER A 204 -11.78 19.13 26.63
C SER A 204 -10.34 19.66 26.76
N GLU A 205 -9.44 18.88 27.36
CA GLU A 205 -8.05 19.27 27.69
C GLU A 205 -6.99 18.47 26.92
N TYR A 206 -7.38 17.71 25.89
CA TYR A 206 -6.39 16.98 25.10
C TYR A 206 -5.69 17.95 24.13
N PRO A 207 -4.34 17.94 24.02
CA PRO A 207 -3.62 18.95 23.26
C PRO A 207 -4.14 19.07 21.83
N GLU A 208 -4.81 20.18 21.55
CA GLU A 208 -5.39 20.51 20.24
C GLU A 208 -4.31 20.84 19.21
N SER A 209 -3.06 21.07 19.65
CA SER A 209 -1.93 21.43 18.79
C SER A 209 -0.58 20.91 19.29
N ASN A 210 0.39 20.79 18.37
CA ASN A 210 1.82 20.57 18.63
C ASN A 210 2.24 19.24 19.30
N CYS A 211 1.48 18.17 19.09
CA CYS A 211 1.85 16.83 19.57
C CYS A 211 2.22 15.87 18.43
N ARG A 212 3.03 14.87 18.77
CA ARG A 212 3.34 13.68 17.97
C ARG A 212 2.82 12.44 18.69
N PHE A 213 2.10 11.57 17.98
CA PHE A 213 1.74 10.25 18.49
C PHE A 213 2.53 9.16 17.77
N ILE A 214 3.15 8.27 18.53
CA ILE A 214 3.73 7.03 18.04
C ILE A 214 2.78 5.91 18.47
N LEU A 215 2.06 5.34 17.53
CA LEU A 215 1.21 4.18 17.73
C LEU A 215 2.07 2.93 17.58
N GLN A 216 2.05 2.05 18.57
CA GLN A 216 2.79 0.80 18.56
C GLN A 216 1.84 -0.36 18.84
N GLY A 217 1.79 -1.31 17.92
CA GLY A 217 0.90 -2.46 18.03
C GLY A 217 1.46 -3.66 17.28
N ASN A 218 1.60 -4.79 17.98
CA ASN A 218 2.15 -6.07 17.49
C ASN A 218 3.20 -5.94 16.37
N LYS A 219 4.45 -5.63 16.76
CA LYS A 219 5.62 -5.49 15.85
C LYS A 219 5.50 -4.42 14.75
N GLU A 220 4.41 -3.69 14.68
CA GLU A 220 4.26 -2.55 13.77
C GLU A 220 4.20 -1.23 14.55
N MET A 221 4.56 -0.15 13.85
CA MET A 221 4.54 1.20 14.36
C MET A 221 3.96 2.14 13.31
N ALA A 222 3.16 3.11 13.76
CA ALA A 222 2.70 4.23 12.96
C ALA A 222 2.94 5.55 13.70
N GLU A 223 3.30 6.60 12.97
CA GLU A 223 3.50 7.92 13.56
C GLU A 223 2.46 8.90 13.04
N ILE A 224 1.96 9.76 13.91
CA ILE A 224 1.09 10.89 13.57
C ILE A 224 1.83 12.15 13.99
N LEU A 225 2.08 13.00 13.01
CA LEU A 225 2.86 14.23 13.16
C LEU A 225 1.94 15.43 12.94
N SER A 226 2.05 16.43 13.81
CA SER A 226 1.52 17.76 13.53
C SER A 226 2.41 18.49 12.51
N GLU A 227 1.83 19.35 11.68
CA GLU A 227 2.60 20.22 10.77
C GLU A 227 3.44 21.26 11.49
N SER A 228 3.06 21.61 12.71
CA SER A 228 3.80 22.54 13.55
C SER A 228 4.94 21.83 14.28
N PRO A 229 6.03 22.53 14.62
CA PRO A 229 7.11 21.97 15.42
C PRO A 229 6.55 21.34 16.69
N CYS A 230 6.65 20.01 16.78
CA CYS A 230 6.07 19.27 17.89
C CYS A 230 6.92 19.50 19.14
N THR A 231 6.30 20.00 20.20
CA THR A 231 6.97 20.18 21.51
C THR A 231 6.78 18.96 22.41
N GLN A 232 5.80 18.09 22.08
CA GLN A 232 5.47 16.94 22.92
C GLN A 232 5.25 15.66 22.10
N GLN A 233 5.82 14.56 22.60
CA GLN A 233 5.67 13.23 22.01
C GLN A 233 4.96 12.30 22.98
N TYR A 234 3.99 11.55 22.46
CA TYR A 234 3.29 10.50 23.16
C TYR A 234 3.41 9.17 22.41
N ILE A 235 3.52 8.08 23.15
CA ILE A 235 3.56 6.71 22.62
C ILE A 235 2.28 6.03 23.07
N VAL A 236 1.46 5.59 22.14
CA VAL A 236 0.24 4.81 22.39
C VAL A 236 0.55 3.36 22.08
N ILE A 237 0.51 2.50 23.08
CA ILE A 237 0.91 1.10 22.98
C ILE A 237 -0.32 0.24 23.19
N CYS A 238 -0.61 -0.64 22.23
CA CYS A 238 -1.59 -1.71 22.37
C CYS A 238 -0.86 -3.05 22.50
N ASP A 239 -1.00 -3.68 23.67
CA ASP A 239 -0.40 -4.98 23.95
C ASP A 239 -1.19 -6.15 23.35
N GLU A 240 -0.66 -7.37 23.44
CA GLU A 240 -1.29 -8.58 22.89
C GLU A 240 -2.65 -8.91 23.55
N TYR A 241 -2.94 -8.32 24.71
CA TYR A 241 -4.22 -8.45 25.41
C TYR A 241 -5.21 -7.33 25.04
N SER A 242 -4.91 -6.56 23.99
CA SER A 242 -5.71 -5.42 23.52
C SER A 242 -5.88 -4.31 24.55
N LYS A 243 -5.00 -4.23 25.55
CA LYS A 243 -4.98 -3.12 26.50
C LYS A 243 -4.17 -1.99 25.90
N VAL A 244 -4.80 -0.83 25.76
CA VAL A 244 -4.14 0.38 25.24
C VAL A 244 -3.64 1.24 26.40
N SER A 245 -2.40 1.71 26.29
CA SER A 245 -1.76 2.60 27.26
C SER A 245 -1.04 3.76 26.55
N ILE A 246 -0.76 4.84 27.26
CA ILE A 246 -0.08 6.03 26.73
C ILE A 246 1.12 6.43 27.60
N TYR A 247 2.24 6.78 26.95
CA TYR A 247 3.46 7.26 27.60
C TYR A 247 3.92 8.61 26.99
N PRO A 248 4.34 9.61 27.78
CA PRO A 248 4.27 9.63 29.24
C PRO A 248 2.80 9.55 29.71
N PRO A 249 2.51 8.87 30.83
CA PRO A 249 1.19 8.97 31.44
C PRO A 249 0.96 10.45 31.74
N LYS A 250 -0.21 11.00 31.40
CA LYS A 250 -0.52 12.42 31.60
C LYS A 250 -0.01 12.85 32.99
N LEU A 251 0.94 13.79 33.02
CA LEU A 251 1.19 14.56 34.23
C LEU A 251 -0.15 15.20 34.57
N LYS A 252 -0.66 14.93 35.77
CA LYS A 252 -1.75 15.73 36.32
C LYS A 252 -1.24 17.17 36.29
N LEU A 253 -1.78 17.98 35.38
CA LEU A 253 -1.74 19.43 35.51
C LEU A 253 -2.64 19.82 36.68
#